data_AF-A0A822ZU00-F1
#
_entry.id   AF-A0A822ZU00-F1
#
_cell.length_a   1.000
_cell.length_b   1.000
_cell.length_c   1.000
_cell.angle_alpha   90.00
_cell.angle_beta   90.00
_cell.angle_gamma   90.00
#
_symmetry.space_group_name_H-M   'P 1'
#
loop_
_entity.id
_entity.type
_entity.pdbx_description
1 polymer ?
#
loop_
_entity_poly.entity_id
_entity_poly.type
_entity_poly.pdbx_seq_one_letter_code
_entity_poly.pdbx_strand_id
1 'polypeptide(L)'
;MGSDLYQFRLYSLAFFSLALLVHSGLNLDPSDFDALFLLHKDLGRFNGQRYLPENPCYSAAGIFCERRFSGDLPVLRITRIVLELQQLDGFLSPAIGGRLTQLRELSLPDNHLIDKIPRQIIDCRKLKILNL
;
A
#
# COMPACT_ATOMS: atom_id res chain seq x y z
N MET A 1 19.81 1.23 -48.90
CA MET A 1 19.36 2.40 -48.12
C MET A 1 17.92 2.31 -47.61
N GLY A 2 17.06 1.40 -48.09
CA GLY A 2 15.71 1.21 -47.54
C GLY A 2 15.61 0.19 -46.39
N SER A 3 16.45 -0.84 -46.40
CA SER A 3 16.46 -1.93 -45.40
C SER A 3 16.90 -1.49 -44.01
N ASP A 4 17.86 -0.58 -43.92
CA ASP A 4 18.41 -0.12 -42.63
C ASP A 4 17.38 0.68 -41.84
N LEU A 5 16.59 1.52 -42.51
CA LEU A 5 15.54 2.32 -41.88
C LEU A 5 14.39 1.46 -41.33
N TYR A 6 14.07 0.35 -41.99
CA TYR A 6 13.09 -0.63 -41.51
C TYR A 6 13.59 -1.38 -40.28
N GLN A 7 14.86 -1.78 -40.29
CA GLN A 7 15.49 -2.46 -39.17
C GLN A 7 15.51 -1.57 -37.92
N PHE A 8 15.89 -0.30 -38.07
CA PHE A 8 15.85 0.70 -36.98
C PHE A 8 14.44 0.93 -36.42
N ARG A 9 13.41 0.97 -37.29
CA ARG A 9 12.00 1.08 -36.86
C ARG A 9 11.51 -0.18 -36.15
N LEU A 10 11.94 -1.36 -36.57
CA LEU A 10 11.62 -2.62 -35.89
C LEU A 10 12.24 -2.67 -34.50
N TYR A 11 13.53 -2.29 -34.37
CA TYR A 11 14.20 -2.27 -33.07
C TYR A 11 13.60 -1.23 -32.12
N SER A 12 13.19 -0.06 -32.61
CA SER A 12 12.53 0.94 -31.76
C SER A 12 11.16 0.49 -31.27
N LEU A 13 10.33 -0.11 -32.14
CA LEU A 13 9.04 -0.68 -31.75
C LEU A 13 9.18 -1.87 -30.79
N ALA A 14 10.20 -2.71 -31.00
CA ALA A 14 10.54 -3.81 -30.09
C ALA A 14 10.97 -3.27 -28.71
N PHE A 15 11.78 -2.20 -28.67
CA PHE A 15 12.18 -1.56 -27.42
C PHE A 15 11.00 -0.94 -26.67
N PHE A 16 10.09 -0.25 -27.38
CA PHE A 16 8.87 0.30 -26.77
C PHE A 16 7.96 -0.80 -26.22
N SER A 17 7.79 -1.91 -26.93
CA SER A 17 7.00 -3.05 -26.45
C SER A 17 7.64 -3.79 -25.27
N LEU A 18 8.97 -3.96 -25.28
CA LEU A 18 9.73 -4.46 -24.13
C LEU A 18 9.63 -3.51 -22.92
N ALA A 19 9.72 -2.20 -23.14
CA ALA A 19 9.56 -1.19 -22.08
C ALA A 19 8.14 -1.19 -21.50
N LEU A 20 7.11 -1.42 -22.33
CA LEU A 20 5.72 -1.57 -21.89
C LEU A 20 5.51 -2.83 -21.03
N LEU A 21 6.20 -3.93 -21.34
CA LEU A 21 6.16 -5.16 -20.52
C LEU A 21 6.80 -4.96 -19.14
N VAL A 22 7.84 -4.14 -19.05
CA VAL A 22 8.56 -3.85 -17.79
C VAL A 22 7.71 -3.03 -16.79
N HIS A 23 6.65 -2.36 -17.24
CA HIS A 23 5.82 -1.48 -16.38
C HIS A 23 4.50 -2.11 -15.89
N SER A 24 4.29 -3.42 -16.04
CA SER A 24 3.11 -4.10 -15.45
C SER A 24 3.27 -4.34 -13.94
N GLY A 25 3.40 -3.26 -13.17
CA GLY A 25 3.37 -3.30 -11.71
C GLY A 25 2.01 -3.78 -11.21
N LEU A 26 1.98 -4.56 -10.14
CA LEU A 26 0.72 -4.90 -9.48
C LEU A 26 0.17 -3.68 -8.75
N ASN A 27 -1.14 -3.46 -8.86
CA ASN A 27 -1.83 -2.41 -8.14
C ASN A 27 -2.23 -2.88 -6.73
N LEU A 28 -2.27 -1.93 -5.80
CA LEU A 28 -2.88 -2.15 -4.50
C LEU A 28 -4.38 -2.39 -4.66
N ASP A 29 -4.90 -3.35 -3.92
CA ASP A 29 -6.33 -3.62 -3.85
C ASP A 29 -7.08 -2.35 -3.40
N PRO A 30 -8.16 -1.94 -4.10
CA PRO A 30 -8.90 -0.72 -3.77
C PRO A 30 -9.41 -0.69 -2.32
N SER A 31 -9.79 -1.84 -1.75
CA SER A 31 -10.26 -1.89 -0.36
C SER A 31 -9.16 -1.53 0.64
N ASP A 32 -7.92 -1.96 0.35
CA ASP A 32 -6.77 -1.65 1.19
C ASP A 32 -6.33 -0.19 1.00
N PHE A 33 -6.39 0.34 -0.23
CA PHE A 33 -6.11 1.75 -0.51
C PHE A 33 -7.08 2.68 0.25
N ASP A 34 -8.38 2.41 0.18
CA ASP A 34 -9.41 3.17 0.91
C ASP A 34 -9.15 3.18 2.42
N ALA A 35 -8.83 2.02 2.99
CA ALA A 35 -8.54 1.92 4.42
C ALA A 35 -7.29 2.70 4.81
N LEU A 36 -6.23 2.59 4.00
CA LEU A 36 -4.99 3.34 4.22
C LEU A 36 -5.22 4.85 4.12
N PHE A 37 -6.08 5.30 3.20
CA PHE A 37 -6.50 6.71 3.09
C PHE A 37 -7.17 7.23 4.35
N LEU A 38 -8.11 6.46 4.91
CA LEU A 38 -8.78 6.84 6.15
C LEU A 38 -7.82 6.81 7.34
N LEU A 39 -6.92 5.83 7.41
CA LEU A 39 -5.88 5.77 8.43
C LEU A 39 -4.93 6.96 8.36
N HIS A 40 -4.45 7.31 7.16
CA HIS A 40 -3.60 8.48 6.96
C HIS A 40 -4.29 9.78 7.39
N LYS A 41 -5.58 9.90 7.12
CA LYS A 41 -6.39 11.04 7.51
C LYS A 41 -6.59 11.13 9.02
N ASP A 42 -6.79 9.99 9.70
CA ASP A 42 -7.20 9.93 11.10
C ASP A 42 -6.02 9.81 12.09
N LEU A 43 -4.88 9.21 11.68
CA LEU A 43 -3.67 9.03 12.52
C LEU A 43 -2.77 10.27 12.55
N GLY A 44 -3.01 11.26 11.70
CA GLY A 44 -2.08 12.38 11.47
C GLY A 44 -1.10 12.08 10.34
N ARG A 45 -0.47 13.13 9.81
CA ARG A 45 0.36 13.05 8.58
C ARG A 45 1.52 12.07 8.73
N PHE A 46 1.50 10.96 8.00
CA PHE A 46 2.66 10.07 7.87
C PHE A 46 3.88 10.88 7.41
N ASN A 47 4.93 10.93 8.23
CA ASN A 47 6.19 11.62 7.89
C ASN A 47 5.99 13.10 7.43
N GLY A 48 4.94 13.77 7.92
CA GLY A 48 4.61 15.15 7.53
C GLY A 48 4.03 15.33 6.12
N GLN A 49 3.81 14.25 5.35
CA GLN A 49 3.19 14.30 4.03
C GLN A 49 1.68 14.54 4.13
N ARG A 50 1.15 15.39 3.23
CA ARG A 50 -0.29 15.71 3.16
C ARG A 50 -1.10 14.71 2.34
N TYR A 51 -0.41 13.90 1.53
CA TYR A 51 -1.02 13.01 0.55
C TYR A 51 -0.38 11.63 0.66
N LEU A 52 -1.20 10.59 0.49
CA LEU A 52 -0.70 9.25 0.25
C LEU A 52 -0.03 9.18 -1.12
N PRO A 53 1.13 8.53 -1.22
CA PRO A 53 1.77 8.35 -2.51
C PRO A 53 0.96 7.43 -3.42
N GLU A 54 1.15 7.58 -4.73
CA GLU A 54 0.36 6.91 -5.76
C GLU A 54 0.46 5.37 -5.69
N ASN A 55 1.60 4.84 -5.25
CA ASN A 55 1.75 3.42 -4.91
C ASN A 55 2.40 3.23 -3.53
N PRO A 56 1.60 3.17 -2.44
CA PRO A 56 2.12 3.14 -1.08
C PRO A 56 2.87 1.85 -0.76
N CYS A 57 2.64 0.76 -1.49
CA CYS A 57 3.37 -0.50 -1.31
C CYS A 57 4.86 -0.42 -1.66
N TYR A 58 5.25 0.52 -2.53
CA TYR A 58 6.63 0.70 -2.96
C TYR A 58 7.27 1.99 -2.44
N SER A 59 6.46 2.97 -2.08
CA SER A 59 6.93 4.33 -1.77
C SER A 59 6.62 4.81 -0.36
N ALA A 60 5.64 4.23 0.33
CA ALA A 60 5.33 4.62 1.71
C ALA A 60 6.17 3.77 2.68
N ALA A 61 7.09 4.44 3.40
CA ALA A 61 7.83 3.79 4.47
C ALA A 61 6.86 3.21 5.52
N GLY A 62 7.16 2.00 5.99
CA GLY A 62 6.34 1.32 6.99
C GLY A 62 5.10 0.61 6.45
N ILE A 63 4.78 0.73 5.15
CA ILE A 63 3.68 -0.01 4.51
C ILE A 63 4.25 -1.21 3.75
N PHE A 64 3.86 -2.42 4.15
CA PHE A 64 4.33 -3.65 3.51
C PHE A 64 3.19 -4.40 2.86
N CYS A 65 3.33 -4.64 1.56
CA CYS A 65 2.35 -5.35 0.77
C CYS A 65 2.87 -6.69 0.28
N GLU A 66 1.94 -7.62 0.07
CA GLU A 66 2.23 -8.92 -0.55
C GLU A 66 1.27 -9.17 -1.70
N ARG A 67 1.76 -9.92 -2.70
CA ARG A 67 0.93 -10.40 -3.80
C ARG A 67 -0.11 -11.40 -3.26
N ARG A 68 -1.36 -11.16 -3.62
CA ARG A 68 -2.53 -12.01 -3.34
C ARG A 68 -3.42 -12.04 -4.57
N PHE A 69 -4.59 -12.65 -4.41
CA PHE A 69 -5.63 -12.72 -5.43
C PHE A 69 -6.92 -12.11 -4.91
N SER A 70 -7.56 -11.31 -5.75
CA SER A 70 -8.92 -10.80 -5.55
C SER A 70 -9.76 -11.37 -6.69
N GLY A 71 -10.52 -12.45 -6.39
CA GLY A 71 -10.99 -13.36 -7.43
C GLY A 71 -9.80 -14.00 -8.16
N ASP A 72 -9.78 -13.91 -9.49
CA ASP A 72 -8.71 -14.43 -10.34
C ASP A 72 -7.61 -13.41 -10.66
N LEU A 73 -7.77 -12.16 -10.21
CA LEU A 73 -6.82 -11.09 -10.50
C LEU A 73 -5.73 -11.01 -9.43
N PRO A 74 -4.44 -11.00 -9.82
CA PRO A 74 -3.37 -10.75 -8.88
C PRO A 74 -3.39 -9.29 -8.44
N VAL A 75 -3.33 -9.05 -7.13
CA VAL A 75 -3.32 -7.71 -6.53
C VAL A 75 -2.29 -7.66 -5.40
N LEU A 76 -1.86 -6.45 -5.04
CA LEU A 76 -1.14 -6.23 -3.79
C LEU A 76 -2.13 -6.03 -2.65
N ARG A 77 -1.87 -6.66 -1.50
CA ARG A 77 -2.61 -6.46 -0.26
C ARG A 77 -1.67 -6.02 0.84
N ILE A 78 -2.07 -5.07 1.66
CA ILE A 78 -1.33 -4.63 2.84
C ILE A 78 -1.35 -5.76 3.86
N THR A 79 -0.17 -6.12 4.34
CA THR A 79 0.01 -7.19 5.32
C THR A 79 0.65 -6.72 6.60
N ARG A 80 1.40 -5.62 6.56
CA ARG A 80 1.98 -5.01 7.76
C ARG A 80 1.98 -3.50 7.63
N ILE A 81 1.67 -2.82 8.73
CA ILE A 81 1.83 -1.38 8.90
C ILE A 81 2.72 -1.19 10.13
N VAL A 82 3.92 -0.64 9.92
CA VAL A 82 4.95 -0.45 10.95
C VAL A 82 5.44 0.99 10.89
N LEU A 83 4.92 1.83 11.79
CA LEU A 83 5.15 3.28 11.82
C LEU A 83 5.59 3.70 13.22
N GLU A 84 6.82 3.36 13.58
CA GLU A 84 7.43 3.72 14.87
C GLU A 84 8.02 5.14 14.83
N LEU A 85 7.89 5.89 15.94
CA LEU A 85 8.49 7.22 16.10
C LEU A 85 8.12 8.21 14.97
N GLN A 86 6.89 8.13 14.47
CA GLN A 86 6.41 8.98 13.35
C GLN A 86 5.66 10.23 13.83
N GLN A 87 5.64 10.50 15.14
CA GLN A 87 4.90 11.61 15.76
C GLN A 87 3.41 11.61 15.39
N LEU A 88 2.82 10.44 15.16
CA LEU A 88 1.39 10.31 14.86
C LEU A 88 0.60 10.79 16.08
N ASP A 89 -0.35 11.70 15.88
CA ASP A 89 -1.05 12.43 16.95
C ASP A 89 -2.58 12.32 16.86
N GLY A 90 -3.07 11.39 16.04
CA GLY A 90 -4.48 11.11 15.84
C GLY A 90 -4.95 9.77 16.44
N PHE A 91 -6.01 9.19 15.88
CA PHE A 91 -6.63 7.95 16.36
C PHE A 91 -6.68 6.87 15.27
N LEU A 92 -6.78 5.61 15.69
CA LEU A 92 -6.89 4.50 14.75
C LEU A 92 -8.31 4.43 14.14
N SER A 93 -8.42 4.70 12.85
CA SER A 93 -9.70 4.67 12.13
C SER A 93 -10.39 3.30 12.23
N PRO A 94 -11.72 3.21 12.46
CA PRO A 94 -12.47 1.96 12.38
C PRO A 94 -12.31 1.21 11.05
N ALA A 95 -11.93 1.93 9.98
CA ALA A 95 -11.64 1.36 8.66
C ALA A 95 -10.44 0.39 8.65
N ILE A 96 -9.63 0.34 9.72
CA ILE A 96 -8.62 -0.71 9.91
C ILE A 96 -9.27 -2.10 9.81
N GLY A 97 -10.47 -2.25 10.37
CA GLY A 97 -11.25 -3.48 10.34
C GLY A 97 -12.08 -3.64 9.06
N GLY A 98 -12.28 -4.89 8.65
CA GLY A 98 -13.15 -5.25 7.53
C GLY A 98 -12.56 -4.99 6.13
N ARG A 99 -11.69 -4.00 5.97
CA ARG A 99 -11.01 -3.69 4.69
C ARG A 99 -9.62 -4.31 4.60
N LEU A 100 -8.79 -4.12 5.61
CA LEU A 100 -7.43 -4.69 5.67
C LEU A 100 -7.42 -6.16 6.11
N THR A 101 -8.20 -6.99 5.40
CA THR A 101 -8.42 -8.41 5.75
C THR A 101 -7.15 -9.27 5.71
N GLN A 102 -6.09 -8.77 5.08
CA GLN A 102 -4.80 -9.46 4.95
C GLN A 102 -3.75 -8.97 5.96
N LEU A 103 -4.08 -7.98 6.80
CA LEU A 103 -3.19 -7.42 7.80
C LEU A 103 -2.80 -8.48 8.83
N ARG A 104 -1.51 -8.55 9.12
CA ARG A 104 -0.89 -9.47 10.08
C ARG A 104 -0.15 -8.75 11.20
N GLU A 105 0.29 -7.53 10.94
CA GLU A 105 1.01 -6.72 11.90
C GLU A 105 0.55 -5.28 11.80
N LEU A 106 0.17 -4.72 12.94
CA LEU A 106 0.00 -3.29 13.14
C LEU A 106 0.92 -2.90 14.30
N SER A 107 1.95 -2.13 13.98
CA SER A 107 2.95 -1.66 14.95
C SER A 107 3.09 -0.15 14.84
N LEU A 108 2.63 0.58 15.84
CA LEU A 108 2.66 2.05 15.92
C LEU A 108 3.33 2.55 17.23
N PRO A 109 4.35 1.89 17.81
CA PRO A 109 4.91 2.29 19.09
C PRO A 109 5.56 3.68 19.01
N ASP A 110 5.69 4.31 20.18
CA ASP A 110 6.33 5.61 20.35
C ASP A 110 5.72 6.72 19.47
N ASN A 111 4.38 6.69 19.39
CA ASN A 111 3.56 7.76 18.84
C ASN A 111 2.64 8.35 19.91
N HIS A 112 1.95 9.44 19.57
CA HIS A 112 1.02 10.15 20.43
C HIS A 112 -0.45 9.79 20.09
N LEU A 113 -0.71 8.49 19.87
CA LEU A 113 -2.04 8.03 19.54
C LEU A 113 -3.03 8.40 20.64
N ILE A 114 -4.15 8.99 20.24
CA ILE A 114 -5.25 9.34 21.13
C ILE A 114 -6.42 8.38 20.93
N ASP A 115 -7.33 8.42 21.90
CA ASP A 115 -8.55 7.59 21.92
C ASP A 115 -8.30 6.08 22.07
N LYS A 116 -9.38 5.30 22.04
CA LYS A 116 -9.34 3.84 22.20
C LYS A 116 -9.12 3.13 20.87
N ILE A 117 -8.54 1.92 20.94
CA ILE A 117 -8.48 1.00 19.80
C ILE A 117 -9.91 0.72 19.31
N PRO A 118 -10.23 0.93 18.01
CA PRO A 118 -11.54 0.65 17.45
C PRO A 118 -11.87 -0.83 17.57
N ARG A 119 -13.11 -1.15 17.97
CA ARG A 119 -13.56 -2.54 18.12
C ARG A 119 -13.44 -3.34 16.82
N GLN A 120 -13.53 -2.67 15.67
CA GLN A 120 -13.39 -3.22 14.33
C GLN A 120 -12.01 -3.88 14.11
N ILE A 121 -11.01 -3.63 14.95
CA ILE A 121 -9.73 -4.33 14.86
C ILE A 121 -9.89 -5.87 14.95
N ILE A 122 -10.97 -6.36 15.57
CA ILE A 122 -11.32 -7.79 15.61
C ILE A 122 -11.61 -8.38 14.21
N ASP A 123 -11.98 -7.55 13.24
CA ASP A 123 -12.26 -7.98 11.88
C ASP A 123 -10.98 -8.23 11.08
N CYS A 124 -9.82 -7.78 11.58
CA CYS A 124 -8.50 -8.13 11.06
C CYS A 124 -8.13 -9.57 11.46
N ARG A 125 -8.85 -10.57 10.94
CA ARG A 125 -8.75 -11.97 11.37
C ARG A 125 -7.37 -12.61 11.20
N LYS A 126 -6.49 -11.99 10.41
CA LYS A 126 -5.11 -12.45 10.19
C LYS A 126 -4.08 -11.71 11.06
N LEU A 127 -4.51 -10.75 11.87
CA LEU A 127 -3.65 -9.95 12.75
C LEU A 127 -3.02 -10.86 13.81
N LYS A 128 -1.70 -10.82 13.91
CA LYS A 128 -0.90 -11.60 14.86
C LYS A 128 -0.12 -10.71 15.81
N ILE A 129 0.26 -9.53 15.34
CA ILE A 129 1.04 -8.55 16.10
C ILE A 129 0.22 -7.27 16.13
N LEU A 130 -0.09 -6.82 17.35
CA LEU A 130 -0.66 -5.52 17.64
C LEU A 130 0.24 -4.86 18.69
N ASN A 131 0.96 -3.82 18.28
CA ASN A 131 1.87 -3.04 19.12
C ASN A 131 1.53 -1.56 18.92
N LEU A 132 1.15 -0.86 19.99
CA LEU A 132 0.63 0.50 19.93
C LEU A 132 1.31 1.38 20.98
#